data_AF-A0A1Z8V8G8-F1
#
_entry.id   AF-A0A1Z8V8G8-F1
#
_cell.length_a   1.000
_cell.length_b   1.000
_cell.length_c   1.000
_cell.angle_alpha   90.00
_cell.angle_beta   90.00
_cell.angle_gamma   90.00
#
_symmetry.space_group_name_H-M   'P 1'
#
loop_
_entity.id
_entity.type
_entity.pdbx_description
1 polymer ?
#
loop_
_entity_poly.entity_id
_entity_poly.type
_entity_poly.pdbx_seq_one_letter_code
_entity_poly.pdbx_strand_id
1 'polypeptide(L)'
;WRYLNKLWRMGLDIKNCIVNNASTAQLGQQSKGVTELEKLTHRTIKAVTSSIETWRFNSAVAQIRELSNAISDFRNATPEETSIKLNSYKVLLRLIEPMTPHIAEELWAQLGNEGFLCDQPWPTFDEALVLDDEIKIAVQVNGKLRGEIKVPRESSEEAMKTLALDLDNVKKQIGGNEIRRIIVVPNRIVNVVV
;
A
#
# COMPACT_ATOMS: atom_id res chain seq x y z
N TRP A 1 -22.96 -0.21 -0.71
CA TRP A 1 -23.19 0.93 -1.63
C TRP A 1 -22.27 2.13 -1.39
N ARG A 2 -22.04 2.61 -0.14
CA ARG A 2 -21.15 3.77 0.13
C ARG A 2 -19.78 3.72 -0.57
N TYR A 3 -19.17 2.53 -0.61
CA TYR A 3 -17.87 2.36 -1.26
C TYR A 3 -17.93 2.49 -2.78
N LEU A 4 -18.97 1.97 -3.42
CA LEU A 4 -19.18 2.11 -4.87
C LEU A 4 -19.35 3.58 -5.25
N ASN A 5 -20.09 4.35 -4.44
CA ASN A 5 -20.21 5.80 -4.63
C ASN A 5 -18.86 6.52 -4.47
N LYS A 6 -17.98 6.03 -3.59
CA LYS A 6 -16.60 6.56 -3.47
C LYS A 6 -15.82 6.28 -4.76
N LEU A 7 -15.86 5.06 -5.28
CA LEU A 7 -15.17 4.70 -6.53
C LEU A 7 -15.67 5.52 -7.72
N TRP A 8 -16.99 5.77 -7.77
CA TRP A 8 -17.58 6.64 -8.78
C TRP A 8 -17.05 8.06 -8.72
N ARG A 9 -17.07 8.69 -7.53
CA ARG A 9 -16.52 10.04 -7.33
C ARG A 9 -15.04 10.11 -7.70
N MET A 10 -14.26 9.11 -7.30
CA MET A 10 -12.85 9.01 -7.66
C MET A 10 -12.64 8.97 -9.17
N GLY A 11 -13.46 8.22 -9.92
CA GLY A 11 -13.38 8.19 -11.38
C GLY A 11 -13.65 9.54 -12.03
N LEU A 12 -14.65 10.27 -11.52
CA LEU A 12 -14.94 11.64 -11.96
C LEU A 12 -13.76 12.58 -11.67
N ASP A 13 -13.19 12.51 -10.47
CA ASP A 13 -12.03 13.33 -10.09
C ASP A 13 -10.83 13.06 -11.01
N ILE A 14 -10.54 11.79 -11.30
CA ILE A 14 -9.43 11.40 -12.19
C ILE A 14 -9.69 11.83 -13.62
N LYS A 15 -10.91 11.67 -14.12
CA LYS A 15 -11.30 12.15 -15.46
C LYS A 15 -11.07 13.65 -15.58
N ASN A 16 -11.46 14.43 -14.58
CA ASN A 16 -11.21 15.87 -14.54
C ASN A 16 -9.70 16.19 -14.53
N CYS A 17 -8.89 15.42 -13.80
CA CYS A 17 -7.44 15.57 -13.83
C CYS A 17 -6.85 15.33 -15.24
N ILE A 18 -7.34 14.35 -15.99
CA ILE A 18 -6.89 14.07 -17.36
C ILE A 18 -7.24 15.22 -18.30
N VAL A 19 -8.50 15.67 -18.27
CA VAL A 19 -9.00 16.75 -19.14
C VAL A 19 -8.25 18.06 -18.89
N ASN A 20 -7.94 18.37 -17.63
CA ASN A 20 -7.24 19.61 -17.27
C ASN A 20 -5.73 19.56 -17.57
N ASN A 21 -5.12 18.37 -17.62
CA ASN A 21 -3.69 18.18 -17.91
C ASN A 21 -3.45 17.73 -19.37
N ALA A 22 -4.26 18.23 -20.32
CA ALA A 22 -4.32 17.82 -21.73
C ALA A 22 -3.05 18.09 -22.59
N SER A 23 -1.86 17.91 -22.03
CA SER A 23 -0.71 17.37 -22.76
C SER A 23 -0.56 15.89 -22.42
N THR A 24 -1.46 15.07 -22.96
CA THR A 24 -1.45 13.61 -22.87
C THR A 24 -0.11 13.00 -23.32
N ALA A 25 0.65 13.72 -24.15
CA ALA A 25 1.99 13.36 -24.61
C ALA A 25 3.07 13.34 -23.50
N GLN A 26 2.85 14.00 -22.36
CA GLN A 26 3.80 14.02 -21.23
C GLN A 26 3.45 13.02 -20.11
N LEU A 27 2.27 12.39 -20.15
CA LEU A 27 1.85 11.39 -19.15
C LEU A 27 2.66 10.07 -19.24
N GLY A 28 3.59 9.94 -20.19
CA GLY A 28 4.51 8.80 -20.30
C GLY A 28 5.93 9.07 -19.80
N GLN A 29 6.24 10.28 -19.29
CA GLN A 29 7.57 10.55 -18.78
C GLN A 29 7.78 9.84 -17.44
N GLN A 30 8.77 8.96 -17.44
CA GLN A 30 9.18 8.15 -16.30
C GLN A 30 9.67 9.07 -15.18
N SER A 31 9.18 8.81 -13.98
CA SER A 31 9.51 9.57 -12.80
C SER A 31 11.01 9.62 -12.49
N LYS A 32 11.48 10.72 -11.91
CA LYS A 32 12.82 10.81 -11.31
C LYS A 32 12.99 9.96 -10.04
N GLY A 33 11.95 9.28 -9.55
CA GLY A 33 12.04 8.31 -8.47
C GLY A 33 10.70 7.63 -8.15
N VAL A 34 10.73 6.36 -7.77
CA VAL A 34 9.51 5.57 -7.47
C VAL A 34 8.76 6.19 -6.28
N THR A 35 7.48 6.48 -6.47
CA THR A 35 6.61 7.02 -5.42
C THR A 35 6.07 5.91 -4.50
N GLU A 36 5.68 6.30 -3.29
CA GLU A 36 5.03 5.38 -2.35
C GLU A 36 3.68 4.84 -2.88
N LEU A 37 2.99 5.59 -3.74
CA LEU A 37 1.76 5.11 -4.38
C LEU A 37 2.05 3.98 -5.38
N GLU A 38 3.13 4.09 -6.16
CA GLU A 38 3.56 3.03 -7.07
C GLU A 38 3.93 1.77 -6.30
N LYS A 39 4.78 1.88 -5.26
CA LYS A 39 5.11 0.74 -4.39
C LYS A 39 3.86 0.08 -3.81
N LEU A 40 2.94 0.88 -3.26
CA LEU A 40 1.67 0.36 -2.72
C LEU A 40 0.83 -0.33 -3.79
N THR A 41 0.80 0.20 -5.02
CA THR A 41 0.07 -0.40 -6.14
C THR A 41 0.62 -1.78 -6.45
N HIS A 42 1.94 -1.94 -6.57
CA HIS A 42 2.59 -3.23 -6.79
C HIS A 42 2.37 -4.21 -5.64
N ARG A 43 2.47 -3.76 -4.38
CA ARG A 43 2.13 -4.58 -3.21
C ARG A 43 0.68 -5.04 -3.22
N THR A 44 -0.24 -4.16 -3.60
CA THR A 44 -1.67 -4.46 -3.67
C THR A 44 -1.96 -5.51 -4.73
N ILE A 45 -1.33 -5.41 -5.92
CA ILE A 45 -1.46 -6.43 -6.96
C ILE A 45 -1.04 -7.81 -6.41
N LYS A 46 0.13 -7.91 -5.78
CA LYS A 46 0.62 -9.17 -5.19
C LYS A 46 -0.34 -9.70 -4.12
N ALA A 47 -0.77 -8.84 -3.20
CA ALA A 47 -1.61 -9.22 -2.08
C ALA A 47 -3.02 -9.66 -2.52
N VAL A 48 -3.62 -8.96 -3.48
CA VAL A 48 -4.93 -9.31 -4.05
C VAL A 48 -4.85 -10.59 -4.84
N THR A 49 -3.83 -10.77 -5.69
CA THR A 49 -3.61 -12.00 -6.48
C THR A 49 -3.53 -13.21 -5.56
N SER A 50 -2.65 -13.18 -4.55
CA SER A 50 -2.52 -14.26 -3.57
C SER A 50 -3.81 -14.48 -2.75
N SER A 51 -4.54 -13.41 -2.42
CA SER A 51 -5.81 -13.53 -1.72
C SER A 51 -6.90 -14.20 -2.55
N ILE A 52 -6.94 -13.96 -3.86
CA ILE A 52 -7.88 -14.63 -4.78
C ILE A 52 -7.51 -16.11 -4.91
N GLU A 53 -6.24 -16.43 -5.15
CA GLU A 53 -5.74 -17.82 -5.27
C GLU A 53 -5.99 -18.66 -4.00
N THR A 54 -5.94 -18.02 -2.83
CA THR A 54 -6.15 -18.67 -1.52
C THR A 54 -7.58 -18.51 -0.98
N TRP A 55 -8.53 -18.05 -1.80
CA TRP A 55 -9.95 -17.89 -1.44
C TRP A 55 -10.21 -16.93 -0.27
N ARG A 56 -9.29 -16.00 -0.01
CA ARG A 56 -9.37 -14.97 1.04
C ARG A 56 -9.94 -13.66 0.49
N PHE A 57 -11.14 -13.71 -0.08
CA PHE A 57 -11.75 -12.54 -0.75
C PHE A 57 -11.91 -11.31 0.16
N ASN A 58 -12.20 -11.51 1.45
CA ASN A 58 -12.28 -10.41 2.41
C ASN A 58 -10.94 -9.67 2.56
N SER A 59 -9.81 -10.40 2.49
CA SER A 59 -8.46 -9.82 2.49
C SER A 59 -8.20 -9.06 1.19
N ALA A 60 -8.59 -9.61 0.04
CA ALA A 60 -8.50 -8.90 -1.24
C ALA A 60 -9.26 -7.56 -1.20
N VAL A 61 -10.50 -7.56 -0.72
CA VAL A 61 -11.30 -6.33 -0.59
C VAL A 61 -10.64 -5.33 0.36
N ALA A 62 -10.04 -5.77 1.47
CA ALA A 62 -9.33 -4.87 2.37
C ALA A 62 -8.13 -4.17 1.69
N GLN A 63 -7.34 -4.92 0.90
CA GLN A 63 -6.21 -4.39 0.13
C GLN A 63 -6.67 -3.39 -0.95
N ILE A 64 -7.75 -3.71 -1.67
CA ILE A 64 -8.37 -2.81 -2.65
C ILE A 64 -8.84 -1.50 -1.98
N ARG A 65 -9.41 -1.59 -0.78
CA ARG A 65 -9.82 -0.40 -0.01
C ARG A 65 -8.63 0.45 0.37
N GLU A 66 -7.55 -0.16 0.83
CA GLU A 66 -6.30 0.52 1.19
C GLU A 66 -5.73 1.28 -0.01
N LEU A 67 -5.57 0.63 -1.16
CA LEU A 67 -5.13 1.28 -2.40
C LEU A 67 -6.07 2.42 -2.81
N SER A 68 -7.39 2.21 -2.75
CA SER A 68 -8.36 3.25 -3.08
C SER A 68 -8.30 4.46 -2.12
N ASN A 69 -7.90 4.27 -0.86
CA ASN A 69 -7.68 5.39 0.05
C ASN A 69 -6.41 6.14 -0.33
N ALA A 70 -5.31 5.43 -0.57
CA ALA A 70 -4.05 6.04 -0.99
C ALA A 70 -4.19 6.83 -2.30
N ILE A 71 -4.92 6.33 -3.30
CA ILE A 71 -5.19 7.06 -4.54
C ILE A 71 -5.98 8.34 -4.28
N SER A 72 -6.99 8.30 -3.40
CA SER A 72 -7.76 9.50 -3.03
C SER A 72 -6.88 10.55 -2.35
N ASP A 73 -6.00 10.12 -1.44
CA ASP A 73 -5.17 11.00 -0.62
C ASP A 73 -3.93 11.51 -1.37
N PHE A 74 -3.53 10.83 -2.45
CA PHE A 74 -2.40 11.21 -3.28
C PHE A 74 -2.68 12.53 -4.02
N ARG A 75 -1.92 13.57 -3.64
CA ARG A 75 -1.95 14.88 -4.28
C ARG A 75 -1.04 14.84 -5.50
N ASN A 76 -1.63 15.08 -6.67
CA ASN A 76 -0.91 15.22 -7.93
C ASN A 76 -0.81 16.71 -8.27
N ALA A 77 0.40 17.27 -8.19
CA ALA A 77 0.72 18.65 -8.55
C ALA A 77 1.44 18.72 -9.92
N THR A 78 2.04 17.61 -10.36
CA THR A 78 2.75 17.52 -11.63
C THR A 78 2.02 16.61 -12.64
N PRO A 79 2.30 16.74 -13.95
CA PRO A 79 1.80 15.80 -14.96
C PRO A 79 2.25 14.35 -14.68
N GLU A 80 3.46 14.17 -14.19
CA GLU A 80 4.03 12.88 -13.81
C GLU A 80 3.23 12.21 -12.68
N GLU A 81 2.99 12.93 -11.59
CA GLU A 81 2.17 12.45 -10.47
C GLU A 81 0.72 12.15 -10.91
N THR A 82 0.20 12.93 -11.88
CA THR A 82 -1.12 12.67 -12.46
C THR A 82 -1.14 11.35 -13.23
N SER A 83 -0.08 11.05 -13.98
CA SER A 83 0.08 9.76 -14.65
C SER A 83 0.16 8.60 -13.66
N ILE A 84 0.96 8.74 -12.60
CA ILE A 84 1.09 7.75 -11.54
C ILE A 84 -0.27 7.45 -10.90
N LYS A 85 -1.03 8.49 -10.57
CA LYS A 85 -2.37 8.37 -10.00
C LYS A 85 -3.34 7.66 -10.96
N LEU A 86 -3.30 8.01 -12.25
CA LEU A 86 -4.10 7.37 -13.29
C LEU A 86 -3.76 5.88 -13.45
N ASN A 87 -2.48 5.54 -13.54
CA ASN A 87 -2.02 4.17 -13.68
C ASN A 87 -2.44 3.32 -12.46
N SER A 88 -2.27 3.87 -11.25
CA SER A 88 -2.71 3.23 -10.01
C SER A 88 -4.23 2.97 -9.99
N TYR A 89 -5.01 3.91 -10.52
CA TYR A 89 -6.46 3.75 -10.64
C TYR A 89 -6.87 2.72 -11.69
N LYS A 90 -6.21 2.68 -12.86
CA LYS A 90 -6.43 1.62 -13.86
C LYS A 90 -6.11 0.23 -13.30
N VAL A 91 -5.07 0.12 -12.47
CA VAL A 91 -4.78 -1.11 -11.71
C VAL A 91 -5.92 -1.42 -10.73
N LEU A 92 -6.37 -0.44 -9.94
CA LEU A 92 -7.49 -0.62 -9.00
C LEU A 92 -8.75 -1.16 -9.71
N LEU A 93 -9.08 -0.64 -10.89
CA LEU A 93 -10.23 -1.11 -11.68
C LEU A 93 -10.07 -2.58 -12.08
N ARG A 94 -8.90 -2.98 -12.60
CA ARG A 94 -8.63 -4.39 -12.92
C ARG A 94 -8.69 -5.30 -11.69
N LEU A 95 -8.21 -4.83 -10.54
CA LEU A 95 -8.22 -5.63 -9.30
C LEU A 95 -9.61 -5.81 -8.70
N ILE A 96 -10.51 -4.84 -8.87
CA ILE A 96 -11.87 -4.89 -8.32
C ILE A 96 -12.89 -5.50 -9.29
N GLU A 97 -12.55 -5.63 -10.58
CA GLU A 97 -13.41 -6.20 -11.61
C GLU A 97 -14.06 -7.54 -11.19
N PRO A 98 -13.34 -8.51 -10.60
CA PRO A 98 -13.95 -9.80 -10.20
C PRO A 98 -15.02 -9.68 -9.11
N MET A 99 -15.03 -8.59 -8.33
CA MET A 99 -16.01 -8.36 -7.26
C MET A 99 -17.15 -7.42 -7.71
N THR A 100 -16.84 -6.43 -8.54
CA THR A 100 -17.79 -5.40 -8.97
C THR A 100 -17.60 -5.05 -10.45
N PRO A 101 -17.91 -5.98 -11.38
CA PRO A 101 -17.53 -5.86 -12.78
C PRO A 101 -18.20 -4.67 -13.47
N HIS A 102 -19.52 -4.51 -13.30
CA HIS A 102 -20.30 -3.48 -13.98
C HIS A 102 -19.82 -2.04 -13.70
N ILE A 103 -19.48 -1.73 -12.44
CA ILE A 103 -18.99 -0.38 -12.11
C ILE A 103 -17.53 -0.20 -12.57
N ALA A 104 -16.73 -1.26 -12.54
CA ALA A 104 -15.35 -1.21 -13.00
C ALA A 104 -15.29 -0.97 -14.52
N GLU A 105 -16.14 -1.64 -15.29
CA GLU A 105 -16.32 -1.44 -16.74
C GLU A 105 -16.76 0.00 -17.08
N GLU A 106 -17.79 0.49 -16.40
CA GLU A 106 -18.28 1.86 -16.64
C GLU A 106 -17.19 2.90 -16.34
N LEU A 107 -16.43 2.73 -15.24
CA LEU A 107 -15.33 3.62 -14.89
C LEU A 107 -14.15 3.49 -15.87
N TRP A 108 -13.88 2.28 -16.38
CA TRP A 108 -12.86 2.05 -17.40
C TRP A 108 -13.19 2.78 -18.72
N ALA A 109 -14.44 2.67 -19.17
CA ALA A 109 -14.94 3.36 -20.36
C ALA A 109 -14.95 4.89 -20.17
N GLN A 110 -15.32 5.38 -18.98
CA GLN A 110 -15.33 6.82 -18.70
C GLN A 110 -13.95 7.50 -18.76
N LEU A 111 -12.88 6.74 -18.53
CA LEU A 111 -11.49 7.19 -18.72
C LEU A 111 -11.09 7.25 -20.20
N GLY A 112 -11.94 6.81 -21.13
CA GLY A 112 -11.66 6.77 -22.55
C GLY A 112 -10.74 5.63 -22.97
N ASN A 113 -10.62 4.57 -22.16
CA ASN A 113 -9.89 3.38 -22.58
C ASN A 113 -10.70 2.61 -23.64
N GLU A 114 -9.99 1.94 -24.54
CA GLU A 114 -10.59 1.10 -25.57
C GLU A 114 -10.75 -0.35 -25.08
N GLY A 115 -11.74 -1.05 -25.63
CA GLY A 115 -12.06 -2.44 -25.29
C GLY A 115 -12.73 -2.60 -23.91
N PHE A 116 -13.11 -3.84 -23.61
CA PHE A 116 -13.67 -4.20 -22.31
C PHE A 116 -12.56 -4.36 -21.27
N LEU A 117 -12.87 -4.00 -20.01
CA LEU A 117 -11.99 -4.21 -18.88
C LEU A 117 -11.77 -5.72 -18.63
N CYS A 118 -12.81 -6.54 -18.81
CA CYS A 118 -12.73 -7.98 -18.60
C CYS A 118 -11.78 -8.70 -19.58
N ASP A 119 -11.53 -8.10 -20.76
CA ASP A 119 -10.56 -8.60 -21.75
C ASP A 119 -9.11 -8.16 -21.43
N GLN A 120 -8.92 -7.27 -20.46
CA GLN A 120 -7.58 -6.79 -20.08
C GLN A 120 -6.82 -7.87 -19.31
N PRO A 121 -5.49 -7.98 -19.51
CA PRO A 121 -4.68 -8.88 -18.71
C PRO A 121 -4.69 -8.47 -17.24
N TRP A 122 -4.70 -9.49 -16.38
CA TRP A 122 -4.53 -9.30 -14.94
C TRP A 122 -3.22 -8.52 -14.67
N PRO A 123 -3.25 -7.49 -13.80
CA PRO A 123 -2.06 -6.68 -13.55
C PRO A 123 -0.93 -7.51 -12.93
N THR A 124 0.30 -7.23 -13.34
CA THR A 124 1.53 -7.84 -12.79
C THR A 124 2.24 -6.86 -11.86
N PHE A 125 2.96 -7.36 -10.86
CA PHE A 125 3.76 -6.53 -9.97
C PHE A 125 5.25 -6.64 -10.26
N ASP A 126 6.01 -5.60 -9.89
CA ASP A 126 7.48 -5.62 -9.90
C ASP A 126 7.96 -6.04 -8.52
N GLU A 127 8.80 -7.08 -8.45
CA GLU A 127 9.33 -7.58 -7.19
C GLU A 127 10.16 -6.54 -6.43
N ALA A 128 10.91 -5.68 -7.14
CA ALA A 128 11.72 -4.64 -6.53
C ALA A 128 10.85 -3.58 -5.82
N LEU A 129 9.65 -3.33 -6.32
CA LEU A 129 8.71 -2.34 -5.77
C LEU A 129 7.82 -2.90 -4.67
N VAL A 130 7.76 -4.23 -4.56
CA VAL A 130 7.04 -4.93 -3.49
C VAL A 130 7.90 -5.04 -2.22
N LEU A 131 9.21 -5.11 -2.36
CA LEU A 131 10.12 -5.16 -1.23
C LEU A 131 9.98 -3.86 -0.43
N ASP A 132 9.45 -3.97 0.78
CA ASP A 132 9.59 -2.91 1.78
C ASP A 132 11.04 -2.94 2.26
N ASP A 133 11.78 -1.89 1.91
CA ASP A 133 13.10 -1.64 2.48
C ASP A 133 13.00 -1.57 4.00
N GLU A 134 11.89 -1.02 4.53
CA GLU A 134 11.60 -0.86 5.95
C GLU A 134 10.34 -1.61 6.40
N ILE A 135 10.46 -2.40 7.44
CA ILE A 135 9.36 -3.12 8.09
C ILE A 135 9.01 -2.50 9.44
N LYS A 136 7.72 -2.53 9.79
CA LYS A 136 7.26 -2.19 11.14
C LYS A 136 7.32 -3.42 12.03
N ILE A 137 8.09 -3.32 13.10
CA ILE A 137 8.22 -4.37 14.11
C ILE A 137 7.56 -3.89 15.40
N ALA A 138 6.61 -4.68 15.89
CA ALA A 138 5.98 -4.43 17.17
C ALA A 138 6.99 -4.62 18.32
N VAL A 139 6.99 -3.70 19.27
CA VAL A 139 7.80 -3.77 20.49
C VAL A 139 6.91 -4.05 21.68
N GLN A 140 7.24 -5.11 22.40
CA GLN A 140 6.54 -5.58 23.59
C GLN A 140 7.42 -5.50 24.82
N VAL A 141 6.78 -5.31 25.97
CA VAL A 141 7.40 -5.47 27.29
C VAL A 141 6.54 -6.42 28.11
N ASN A 142 7.13 -7.53 28.57
CA ASN A 142 6.43 -8.62 29.25
C ASN A 142 5.16 -9.07 28.50
N GLY A 143 5.26 -9.18 27.16
CA GLY A 143 4.18 -9.63 26.27
C GLY A 143 3.10 -8.60 25.95
N LYS A 144 3.17 -7.37 26.48
CA LYS A 144 2.22 -6.28 26.17
C LYS A 144 2.80 -5.32 25.14
N LEU A 145 2.01 -4.90 24.14
CA LEU A 145 2.41 -3.94 23.11
C LEU A 145 2.70 -2.56 23.73
N ARG A 146 3.84 -1.96 23.35
CA ARG A 146 4.32 -0.65 23.86
C ARG A 146 4.75 0.31 22.77
N GLY A 147 4.93 -0.16 21.55
CA GLY A 147 5.19 0.69 20.39
C GLY A 147 5.50 -0.14 19.16
N GLU A 148 5.90 0.54 18.11
CA GLU A 148 6.39 -0.05 16.86
C GLU A 148 7.67 0.69 16.46
N ILE A 149 8.65 -0.04 15.96
CA ILE A 149 9.85 0.54 15.32
C ILE A 149 9.78 0.26 13.82
N LYS A 150 10.24 1.22 13.01
CA LYS A 150 10.50 0.98 11.59
C LYS A 150 11.98 0.67 11.44
N VAL A 151 12.30 -0.46 10.83
CA VAL A 151 13.68 -0.89 10.62
C VAL A 151 13.84 -1.46 9.23
N PRO A 152 15.01 -1.33 8.60
CA PRO A 152 15.29 -2.05 7.37
C PRO A 152 15.02 -3.55 7.52
N ARG A 153 14.49 -4.23 6.49
CA ARG A 153 14.19 -5.67 6.55
C ARG A 153 15.42 -6.53 6.88
N GLU A 154 16.61 -6.05 6.51
CA GLU A 154 17.90 -6.70 6.79
C GLU A 154 18.61 -6.13 8.03
N SER A 155 17.86 -5.45 8.92
CA SER A 155 18.44 -4.93 10.17
C SER A 155 18.97 -6.05 11.06
N SER A 156 20.14 -5.84 11.64
CA SER A 156 20.69 -6.79 12.61
C SER A 156 19.84 -6.85 13.89
N GLU A 157 19.95 -7.95 14.62
CA GLU A 157 19.31 -8.06 15.92
C GLU A 157 19.76 -6.96 16.89
N GLU A 158 21.03 -6.55 16.87
CA GLU A 158 21.51 -5.48 17.74
C GLU A 158 20.88 -4.13 17.40
N ALA A 159 20.74 -3.82 16.10
CA ALA A 159 20.09 -2.60 15.65
C ALA A 159 18.62 -2.54 16.11
N MET A 160 17.89 -3.66 15.94
CA MET A 160 16.50 -3.78 16.40
C MET A 160 16.36 -3.66 17.92
N LYS A 161 17.28 -4.27 18.69
CA LYS A 161 17.31 -4.16 20.17
C LYS A 161 17.51 -2.72 20.60
N THR A 162 18.46 -2.03 19.98
CA THR A 162 18.81 -0.65 20.32
C THR A 162 17.62 0.29 20.08
N LEU A 163 16.99 0.20 18.90
CA LEU A 163 15.82 1.01 18.56
C LEU A 163 14.60 0.69 19.46
N ALA A 164 14.39 -0.58 19.78
CA ALA A 164 13.31 -0.98 20.68
C ALA A 164 13.48 -0.43 22.10
N LEU A 165 14.72 -0.41 22.62
CA LEU A 165 15.04 0.16 23.93
C LEU A 165 15.04 1.69 23.94
N ASP A 166 15.20 2.32 22.78
CA ASP A 166 15.21 3.78 22.67
C ASP A 166 13.81 4.40 22.76
N LEU A 167 12.75 3.62 22.50
CA LEU A 167 11.35 4.07 22.59
C LEU A 167 10.99 4.58 23.99
N ASP A 168 10.46 5.80 24.07
CA ASP A 168 10.03 6.43 25.32
C ASP A 168 9.04 5.57 26.13
N ASN A 169 8.10 4.91 25.45
CA ASN A 169 7.12 4.04 26.09
C ASN A 169 7.77 2.79 26.69
N VAL A 170 8.84 2.28 26.06
CA VAL A 170 9.59 1.11 26.52
C VAL A 170 10.47 1.52 27.70
N LYS A 171 11.20 2.64 27.60
CA LYS A 171 11.97 3.22 28.72
C LYS A 171 11.11 3.45 29.96
N LYS A 172 9.92 4.06 29.80
CA LYS A 172 8.95 4.27 30.90
C LYS A 172 8.49 2.97 31.54
N GLN A 173 8.30 1.91 30.74
CA GLN A 173 7.81 0.63 31.23
C GLN A 173 8.92 -0.22 31.87
N ILE A 174 10.17 -0.10 31.39
CA ILE A 174 11.36 -0.71 32.00
C ILE A 174 11.66 0.00 33.33
N GLY A 175 11.58 1.34 33.35
CA GLY A 175 11.85 2.14 34.52
C GLY A 175 13.29 1.95 35.02
N GLY A 176 13.43 1.33 36.21
CA GLY A 176 14.71 0.94 36.80
C GLY A 176 14.88 -0.56 37.00
N ASN A 177 14.00 -1.38 36.42
CA ASN A 177 14.09 -2.82 36.54
C ASN A 177 15.19 -3.39 35.62
N GLU A 178 15.84 -4.47 36.07
CA GLU A 178 16.84 -5.16 35.26
C GLU A 178 16.20 -5.91 34.08
N ILE A 179 16.79 -5.77 32.89
CA ILE A 179 16.36 -6.49 31.70
C ILE A 179 16.89 -7.93 31.79
N ARG A 180 15.98 -8.89 31.97
CA ARG A 180 16.34 -10.32 32.07
C ARG A 180 16.67 -10.93 30.71
N ARG A 181 15.91 -10.56 29.66
CA ARG A 181 16.07 -11.12 28.32
C ARG A 181 15.42 -10.24 27.27
N ILE A 182 16.06 -10.10 26.10
CA ILE A 182 15.43 -9.49 24.92
C ILE A 182 15.30 -10.57 23.85
N ILE A 183 14.07 -10.81 23.40
CA ILE A 183 13.74 -11.81 22.39
C ILE A 183 13.41 -11.07 21.10
N VAL A 184 14.22 -11.27 20.07
CA VAL A 184 13.98 -10.74 18.74
C VAL A 184 13.51 -11.89 17.85
N VAL A 185 12.33 -11.73 17.25
CA VAL A 185 11.88 -12.58 16.15
C VAL A 185 11.99 -11.72 14.89
N PRO A 186 12.96 -12.02 14.00
CA PRO A 186 13.19 -11.23 12.80
C PRO A 186 11.91 -10.99 12.01
N ASN A 187 11.74 -9.77 11.53
CA ASN A 187 10.59 -9.33 10.74
C ASN A 187 9.22 -9.46 11.42
N ARG A 188 9.17 -9.63 12.75
CA ARG A 188 7.92 -9.87 13.46
C ARG A 188 7.77 -9.11 14.77
N ILE A 189 8.67 -9.32 15.74
CA ILE A 189 8.50 -8.73 17.08
C ILE A 189 9.80 -8.61 17.86
N VAL A 190 9.91 -7.58 18.70
CA VAL A 190 10.91 -7.48 19.76
C VAL A 190 10.19 -7.49 21.11
N ASN A 191 10.47 -8.47 21.95
CA ASN A 191 9.90 -8.57 23.30
C ASN A 191 10.99 -8.40 24.35
N VAL A 192 10.84 -7.38 25.19
CA VAL A 192 11.72 -7.10 26.33
C VAL A 192 11.12 -7.73 27.57
N VAL A 193 11.85 -8.66 28.17
CA VAL A 193 11.49 -9.32 29.42
C VAL A 193 12.24 -8.63 30.56
N VAL A 194 11.47 -8.13 31.50
CA VAL A 194 11.91 -7.34 32.66
C VAL A 194 11.44 -8.07 33.92
#